data_AF-A0A956PAD0-F1
#
_entry.id   AF-A0A956PAD0-F1
#
_cell.length_a   1.000
_cell.length_b   1.000
_cell.length_c   1.000
_cell.angle_alpha   90.00
_cell.angle_beta   90.00
_cell.angle_gamma   90.00
#
_symmetry.space_group_name_H-M   'P 1'
#
loop_
_entity.id
_entity.type
_entity.pdbx_description
1 polymer ?
#
loop_
_entity_poly.entity_id
_entity_poly.type
_entity_poly.pdbx_seq_one_letter_code
_entity_poly.pdbx_strand_id
1 'polypeptide(L)'
;MSDFGKGPTKGGLDAVGIKTKGNVYWNLDPAALVELAIRRGEGEFAHNGALVTRTGERTGRSPNDRFIVREPSSEGKIAWGNVNRPMEPEVFDRMHQKLAAHLSDKDLFVQDLWGGADPSYRLPIRVISQDAWHSVFARQLFVRDDLDARFQTEPAFTVINGWKLKAKGKDDGLQSEVFVLMNLAKRVVLIGGTGYAGEMKKSIFAVLNYILPQKGVLSMHCSANV
;
A
#
# COMPACT_ATOMS: atom_id res chain seq x y z
N MET A 1 -19.58 9.30 -8.93
CA MET A 1 -18.83 8.19 -8.32
C MET A 1 -19.48 6.90 -8.78
N SER A 2 -18.71 6.08 -9.49
CA SER A 2 -19.14 4.75 -9.94
C SER A 2 -18.09 3.75 -9.50
N ASP A 3 -18.54 2.62 -8.95
CA ASP A 3 -17.69 1.47 -8.69
C ASP A 3 -17.63 0.58 -9.95
N PHE A 4 -16.43 0.17 -10.32
CA PHE A 4 -16.17 -0.73 -11.45
C PHE A 4 -15.42 -1.97 -10.97
N GLY A 5 -15.62 -3.10 -11.65
CA GLY A 5 -14.94 -4.35 -11.33
C GLY A 5 -15.63 -5.16 -10.23
N LYS A 6 -14.85 -5.95 -9.47
CA LYS A 6 -15.37 -6.87 -8.45
C LYS A 6 -15.23 -6.26 -7.06
N GLY A 7 -16.25 -5.50 -6.65
CA GLY A 7 -16.39 -4.82 -5.37
C GLY A 7 -17.60 -3.89 -5.36
N PRO A 8 -17.82 -3.09 -4.30
CA PRO A 8 -17.02 -2.99 -3.09
C PRO A 8 -16.97 -4.30 -2.30
N THR A 9 -15.87 -4.54 -1.61
CA THR A 9 -15.67 -5.71 -0.75
C THR A 9 -15.75 -5.28 0.72
N LYS A 10 -15.79 -6.25 1.65
CA LYS A 10 -16.03 -5.96 3.09
C LYS A 10 -15.07 -4.86 3.63
N GLY A 11 -15.63 -3.95 4.43
CA GLY A 11 -14.96 -2.77 4.98
C GLY A 11 -14.99 -1.51 4.11
N GLY A 12 -15.07 -1.62 2.77
CA GLY A 12 -15.08 -0.43 1.89
C GLY A 12 -13.85 0.48 2.05
N LEU A 13 -13.90 1.68 1.45
CA LEU A 13 -12.85 2.70 1.60
C LEU A 13 -13.06 3.57 2.85
N ASP A 14 -14.30 3.76 3.27
CA ASP A 14 -14.67 4.57 4.43
C ASP A 14 -14.08 4.02 5.74
N ALA A 15 -13.91 2.70 5.88
CA ALA A 15 -13.28 2.10 7.06
C ALA A 15 -11.83 2.56 7.27
N VAL A 16 -11.16 3.05 6.23
CA VAL A 16 -9.83 3.64 6.31
C VAL A 16 -9.86 5.14 6.02
N GLY A 17 -11.02 5.81 6.17
CA GLY A 17 -11.13 7.26 6.05
C GLY A 17 -10.92 7.82 4.64
N ILE A 18 -11.02 6.99 3.60
CA ILE A 18 -10.87 7.40 2.20
C ILE A 18 -12.24 7.55 1.55
N LYS A 19 -12.50 8.74 1.03
CA LYS A 19 -13.68 9.07 0.21
C LYS A 19 -13.21 9.74 -1.06
N THR A 20 -13.81 9.41 -2.21
CA THR A 20 -13.52 10.09 -3.48
C THR A 20 -14.78 10.40 -4.26
N LYS A 21 -14.77 11.49 -5.03
CA LYS A 21 -15.76 11.82 -6.04
C LYS A 21 -15.48 11.15 -7.39
N GLY A 22 -14.25 10.70 -7.60
CA GLY A 22 -13.81 9.96 -8.78
C GLY A 22 -14.39 8.55 -8.86
N ASN A 23 -13.94 7.78 -9.84
CA ASN A 23 -14.31 6.39 -10.00
C ASN A 23 -13.48 5.49 -9.09
N VAL A 24 -14.04 4.35 -8.67
CA VAL A 24 -13.29 3.35 -7.91
C VAL A 24 -13.27 2.04 -8.68
N TYR A 25 -12.07 1.57 -9.01
CA TYR A 25 -11.83 0.37 -9.80
C TYR A 25 -11.39 -0.77 -8.88
N TRP A 26 -12.33 -1.64 -8.52
CA TRP A 26 -12.14 -2.75 -7.62
C TRP A 26 -11.67 -4.01 -8.34
N ASN A 27 -10.54 -4.56 -7.90
CA ASN A 27 -10.07 -5.90 -8.22
C ASN A 27 -10.02 -6.20 -9.73
N LEU A 28 -9.76 -5.18 -10.55
CA LEU A 28 -9.64 -5.32 -12.00
C LEU A 28 -8.56 -6.34 -12.36
N ASP A 29 -8.79 -7.03 -13.47
CA ASP A 29 -7.81 -7.94 -14.04
C ASP A 29 -6.63 -7.16 -14.65
N PRO A 30 -5.50 -7.85 -14.93
CA PRO A 30 -4.30 -7.18 -15.44
C PRO A 30 -4.52 -6.49 -16.79
N ALA A 31 -5.35 -7.02 -17.68
CA ALA A 31 -5.55 -6.44 -19.00
C ALA A 31 -6.27 -5.09 -18.89
N ALA A 32 -7.35 -5.04 -18.11
CA ALA A 32 -8.07 -3.80 -17.84
C ALA A 32 -7.20 -2.74 -17.13
N LEU A 33 -6.38 -3.16 -16.16
CA LEU A 33 -5.45 -2.25 -15.47
C LEU A 33 -4.37 -1.70 -16.39
N VAL A 34 -3.77 -2.54 -17.23
CA VAL A 34 -2.74 -2.12 -18.20
C VAL A 34 -3.34 -1.17 -19.23
N GLU A 35 -4.54 -1.47 -19.75
CA GLU A 35 -5.24 -0.58 -20.66
C GLU A 35 -5.50 0.78 -20.03
N LEU A 36 -5.98 0.83 -18.77
CA LEU A 36 -6.17 2.08 -18.05
C LEU A 36 -4.85 2.82 -17.84
N ALA A 37 -3.77 2.12 -17.49
CA ALA A 37 -2.44 2.74 -17.33
C ALA A 37 -1.98 3.42 -18.63
N ILE A 38 -2.12 2.76 -19.78
CA ILE A 38 -1.78 3.32 -21.10
C ILE A 38 -2.68 4.51 -21.45
N ARG A 39 -4.01 4.36 -21.33
CA ARG A 39 -4.97 5.43 -21.63
C ARG A 39 -4.78 6.68 -20.77
N ARG A 40 -4.27 6.51 -19.55
CA ARG A 40 -3.99 7.60 -18.59
C ARG A 40 -2.59 8.18 -18.72
N GLY A 41 -1.78 7.69 -19.68
CA GLY A 41 -0.40 8.16 -19.87
C GLY A 41 0.52 7.81 -18.69
N GLU A 42 0.20 6.76 -17.93
CA GLU A 42 0.99 6.31 -16.77
C GLU A 42 2.18 5.42 -17.17
N GLY A 43 2.20 4.97 -18.42
CA GLY A 43 3.24 4.12 -18.98
C GLY A 43 3.08 3.93 -20.48
N GLU A 44 3.98 3.13 -21.03
CA GLU A 44 4.02 2.78 -22.46
C GLU A 44 4.29 1.28 -22.63
N PHE A 45 3.98 0.74 -23.80
CA PHE A 45 4.35 -0.64 -24.12
C PHE A 45 5.79 -0.71 -24.62
N ALA A 46 6.56 -1.63 -24.06
CA ALA A 46 7.78 -2.12 -24.70
C ALA A 46 7.44 -2.97 -25.93
N HIS A 47 8.45 -3.22 -26.79
CA HIS A 47 8.28 -4.03 -28.01
C HIS A 47 7.70 -5.44 -27.76
N ASN A 48 7.87 -5.98 -26.55
CA ASN A 48 7.39 -7.31 -26.15
C ASN A 48 6.04 -7.26 -25.40
N GLY A 49 5.36 -6.12 -25.38
CA GLY A 49 4.09 -5.93 -24.69
C GLY A 49 4.18 -5.71 -23.18
N ALA A 50 5.38 -5.63 -22.59
CA ALA A 50 5.53 -5.28 -21.18
C ALA A 50 5.15 -3.80 -20.95
N LEU A 51 4.45 -3.53 -19.84
CA LEU A 51 4.17 -2.17 -19.39
C LEU A 51 5.44 -1.54 -18.78
N VAL A 52 5.91 -0.45 -19.37
CA VAL A 52 7.03 0.36 -18.89
C VAL A 52 6.48 1.59 -18.20
N THR A 53 6.93 1.86 -16.97
CA THR A 53 6.50 3.03 -16.18
C THR A 53 7.68 3.79 -15.60
N ARG A 54 7.44 5.01 -15.13
CA ARG A 54 8.45 5.88 -14.50
C ARG A 54 8.06 6.17 -13.05
N THR A 55 9.02 6.05 -12.13
CA THR A 55 8.81 6.23 -10.69
C THR A 55 9.05 7.66 -10.21
N GLY A 56 9.32 8.58 -11.13
CA GLY A 56 9.78 9.94 -10.82
C GLY A 56 11.26 9.98 -10.41
N GLU A 57 11.64 10.97 -9.61
CA GLU A 57 13.03 11.18 -9.16
C GLU A 57 13.55 10.05 -8.27
N ARG A 58 12.66 9.38 -7.53
CA ARG A 58 13.01 8.27 -6.65
C ARG A 58 12.92 6.95 -7.41
N THR A 59 14.06 6.37 -7.73
CA THR A 59 14.20 5.08 -8.43
C THR A 59 14.46 3.91 -7.48
N GLY A 60 14.45 4.16 -6.18
CA GLY A 60 14.70 3.17 -5.14
C GLY A 60 14.00 3.51 -3.84
N ARG A 61 14.32 2.76 -2.78
CA ARG A 61 13.74 2.97 -1.46
C ARG A 61 14.20 4.29 -0.85
N SER A 62 13.37 4.79 0.06
CA SER A 62 13.70 5.91 0.95
C SER A 62 13.72 5.46 2.41
N PRO A 63 14.76 4.71 2.88
CA PRO A 63 14.78 4.14 4.23
C PRO A 63 14.65 5.18 5.34
N ASN A 64 15.15 6.39 5.08
CA ASN A 64 15.11 7.47 6.06
C ASN A 64 13.68 8.04 6.23
N ASP A 65 12.83 7.93 5.22
CA ASP A 65 11.48 8.49 5.18
C ASP A 65 10.42 7.51 5.69
N ARG A 66 10.86 6.40 6.29
CA ARG A 66 9.98 5.37 6.85
C ARG A 66 9.85 5.54 8.36
N PHE A 67 8.61 5.60 8.82
CA PHE A 67 8.25 5.78 10.22
C PHE A 67 7.20 4.78 10.66
N ILE A 68 7.23 4.43 11.95
CA ILE A 68 6.23 3.59 12.61
C ILE A 68 5.64 4.40 13.75
N VAL A 69 4.31 4.47 13.81
CA VAL A 69 3.61 5.15 14.89
C VAL A 69 3.96 4.50 16.21
N ARG A 70 4.42 5.30 17.16
CA ARG A 70 4.67 4.87 18.52
C ARG A 70 3.34 4.87 19.28
N GLU A 71 2.75 3.69 19.40
CA GLU A 71 1.48 3.50 20.12
C GLU A 71 1.55 2.28 21.07
N PRO A 72 0.74 2.26 22.15
CA PRO A 72 0.94 1.32 23.25
C PRO A 72 0.87 -0.17 22.89
N SER A 73 0.07 -0.57 21.89
CA SER A 73 -0.18 -1.99 21.58
C SER A 73 1.00 -2.67 20.86
N SER A 74 1.88 -1.90 20.23
CA SER A 74 3.09 -2.40 19.56
C SER A 74 4.38 -1.90 20.18
N GLU A 75 4.36 -0.89 21.05
CA GLU A 75 5.56 -0.23 21.57
C GLU A 75 6.63 -1.19 22.10
N GLY A 76 6.24 -2.15 22.94
CA GLY A 76 7.16 -3.14 23.52
C GLY A 76 7.64 -4.23 22.55
N LYS A 77 7.12 -4.26 21.32
CA LYS A 77 7.40 -5.28 20.30
C LYS A 77 8.22 -4.74 19.13
N ILE A 78 8.47 -3.44 19.08
CA ILE A 78 9.26 -2.80 18.02
C ILE A 78 10.69 -2.59 18.48
N ALA A 79 11.63 -3.03 17.65
CA ALA A 79 13.04 -2.72 17.81
C ALA A 79 13.33 -1.28 17.33
N TRP A 80 13.05 -0.29 18.18
CA TRP A 80 13.22 1.13 17.88
C TRP A 80 14.67 1.49 17.54
N GLY A 81 14.87 2.38 16.57
CA GLY A 81 16.20 2.88 16.19
C GLY A 81 16.24 3.50 14.80
N ASN A 82 17.42 3.56 14.19
CA ASN A 82 17.62 4.20 12.89
C ASN A 82 16.80 3.57 11.74
N VAL A 83 16.40 2.30 11.88
CA VAL A 83 15.57 1.56 10.92
C VAL A 83 14.08 1.71 11.23
N ASN A 84 13.69 1.53 12.49
CA ASN A 84 12.31 1.67 12.95
C ASN A 84 12.19 2.97 13.72
N ARG A 85 11.93 4.06 12.99
CA ARG A 85 11.86 5.39 13.56
C ARG A 85 10.47 5.65 14.13
N PRO A 86 10.36 6.11 15.38
CA PRO A 86 9.08 6.45 15.95
C PRO A 86 8.50 7.68 15.26
N MET A 87 7.17 7.75 15.19
CA MET A 87 6.43 8.98 14.95
C MET A 87 5.25 9.08 15.90
N GLU A 88 4.86 10.30 16.20
CA GLU A 88 3.70 10.56 17.06
C GLU A 88 2.39 10.21 16.31
N PRO A 89 1.39 9.61 16.99
CA PRO A 89 0.08 9.31 16.40
C PRO A 89 -0.58 10.51 15.72
N GLU A 90 -0.43 11.71 16.27
CA GLU A 90 -1.04 12.93 15.75
C GLU A 90 -0.42 13.36 14.42
N VAL A 91 0.87 13.10 14.21
CA VAL A 91 1.54 13.35 12.92
C VAL A 91 0.97 12.41 11.87
N PHE A 92 0.81 11.12 12.22
CA PHE A 92 0.20 10.14 11.31
C PHE A 92 -1.22 10.55 10.94
N ASP A 93 -2.02 10.99 11.90
CA ASP A 93 -3.42 11.36 11.67
C ASP A 93 -3.55 12.60 10.78
N ARG A 94 -2.70 13.61 10.96
CA ARG A 94 -2.65 14.76 10.04
C ARG A 94 -2.24 14.35 8.63
N MET A 95 -1.24 13.48 8.49
CA MET A 95 -0.80 13.00 7.18
C MET A 95 -1.85 12.11 6.51
N HIS A 96 -2.58 11.33 7.29
CA HIS A 96 -3.70 10.53 6.81
C HIS A 96 -4.82 11.42 6.24
N GLN A 97 -5.21 12.46 6.98
CA GLN A 97 -6.21 13.43 6.53
C GLN A 97 -5.76 14.15 5.25
N LYS A 98 -4.49 14.55 5.17
CA LYS A 98 -3.92 15.20 3.98
C LYS A 98 -3.94 14.27 2.77
N LEU A 99 -3.60 13.00 2.95
CA LEU A 99 -3.66 11.98 1.90
C LEU A 99 -5.10 11.71 1.47
N ALA A 100 -6.03 11.57 2.40
CA ALA A 100 -7.46 11.40 2.11
C ALA A 100 -8.01 12.58 1.30
N ALA A 101 -7.66 13.81 1.69
CA ALA A 101 -8.05 15.02 0.96
C ALA A 101 -7.46 15.05 -0.46
N HIS A 102 -6.18 14.70 -0.62
CA HIS A 102 -5.52 14.60 -1.94
C HIS A 102 -6.18 13.58 -2.88
N LEU A 103 -6.72 12.50 -2.31
CA LEU A 103 -7.39 11.44 -3.06
C LEU A 103 -8.88 11.72 -3.32
N SER A 104 -9.44 12.80 -2.75
CA SER A 104 -10.90 13.02 -2.67
C SER A 104 -11.60 13.34 -3.99
N ASP A 105 -10.84 13.68 -5.02
CA ASP A 105 -11.31 13.97 -6.37
C ASP A 105 -10.67 13.05 -7.42
N LYS A 106 -9.97 11.99 -6.99
CA LYS A 106 -9.19 11.11 -7.86
C LYS A 106 -9.91 9.81 -8.13
N ASP A 107 -9.70 9.28 -9.32
CA ASP A 107 -9.93 7.86 -9.55
C ASP A 107 -9.02 7.02 -8.65
N LEU A 108 -9.55 5.94 -8.08
CA LEU A 108 -8.83 5.03 -7.19
C LEU A 108 -8.88 3.60 -7.70
N PHE A 109 -7.80 2.88 -7.52
CA PHE A 109 -7.67 1.47 -7.88
C PHE A 109 -7.49 0.66 -6.60
N VAL A 110 -8.31 -0.37 -6.42
CA VAL A 110 -8.31 -1.19 -5.21
C VAL A 110 -7.99 -2.63 -5.57
N GLN A 111 -7.06 -3.26 -4.85
CA GLN A 111 -6.78 -4.69 -4.96
C GLN A 111 -6.81 -5.33 -3.57
N ASP A 112 -7.67 -6.34 -3.41
CA ASP A 112 -7.71 -7.24 -2.27
C ASP A 112 -6.88 -8.50 -2.59
N LEU A 113 -5.82 -8.70 -1.81
CA LEU A 113 -4.75 -9.66 -2.08
C LEU A 113 -4.34 -10.37 -0.78
N TRP A 114 -3.43 -11.32 -0.88
CA TRP A 114 -2.85 -12.00 0.28
C TRP A 114 -1.35 -11.71 0.40
N GLY A 115 -0.92 -11.34 1.61
CA GLY A 115 0.49 -11.38 2.02
C GLY A 115 0.84 -12.76 2.56
N GLY A 116 1.63 -13.53 1.80
CA GLY A 116 1.98 -14.93 2.12
C GLY A 116 1.09 -15.93 1.39
N ALA A 117 1.67 -17.07 1.01
CA ALA A 117 0.99 -18.09 0.19
C ALA A 117 0.24 -19.14 1.02
N ASP A 118 0.73 -19.48 2.21
CA ASP A 118 0.12 -20.49 3.07
C ASP A 118 -1.20 -19.99 3.70
N PRO A 119 -2.36 -20.64 3.46
CA PRO A 119 -3.64 -20.26 4.04
C PRO A 119 -3.68 -20.13 5.56
N SER A 120 -2.85 -20.89 6.29
CA SER A 120 -2.77 -20.84 7.75
C SER A 120 -2.09 -19.57 8.28
N TYR A 121 -1.27 -18.92 7.45
CA TYR A 121 -0.44 -17.78 7.86
C TYR A 121 -0.65 -16.51 7.04
N ARG A 122 -1.33 -16.61 5.90
CA ARG A 122 -1.55 -15.48 4.98
C ARG A 122 -2.30 -14.33 5.65
N LEU A 123 -1.93 -13.13 5.26
CA LEU A 123 -2.52 -11.88 5.73
C LEU A 123 -3.45 -11.32 4.64
N PRO A 124 -4.75 -11.13 4.90
CA PRO A 124 -5.62 -10.41 3.96
C PRO A 124 -5.17 -8.95 3.91
N ILE A 125 -4.84 -8.45 2.71
CA ILE A 125 -4.39 -7.08 2.52
C ILE A 125 -5.25 -6.35 1.49
N ARG A 126 -5.40 -5.04 1.66
CA ARG A 126 -5.97 -4.14 0.66
C ARG A 126 -4.91 -3.15 0.21
N VAL A 127 -4.77 -2.96 -1.10
CA VAL A 127 -3.95 -1.89 -1.68
C VAL A 127 -4.87 -0.91 -2.38
N ILE A 128 -4.81 0.36 -2.00
CA ILE A 128 -5.52 1.47 -2.63
C ILE A 128 -4.46 2.34 -3.31
N SER A 129 -4.52 2.54 -4.62
CA SER A 129 -3.60 3.41 -5.36
C SER A 129 -4.35 4.43 -6.21
N GLN A 130 -3.74 5.60 -6.39
CA GLN A 130 -4.27 6.65 -7.29
C GLN A 130 -3.96 6.42 -8.78
N ASP A 131 -3.02 5.52 -9.09
CA ASP A 131 -2.61 5.19 -10.45
C ASP A 131 -2.85 3.69 -10.72
N ALA A 132 -3.19 3.36 -11.97
CA ALA A 132 -3.51 2.00 -12.41
C ALA A 132 -2.27 1.10 -12.39
N TRP A 133 -1.10 1.63 -12.79
CA TRP A 133 0.12 0.83 -12.84
C TRP A 133 0.63 0.38 -11.46
N HIS A 134 0.41 1.18 -10.40
CA HIS A 134 0.70 0.74 -9.03
C HIS A 134 -0.20 -0.43 -8.62
N SER A 135 -1.44 -0.45 -9.10
CA SER A 135 -2.37 -1.56 -8.91
C SER A 135 -1.92 -2.82 -9.68
N VAL A 136 -1.40 -2.67 -10.91
CA VAL A 136 -0.75 -3.77 -11.66
C VAL A 136 0.40 -4.36 -10.85
N PHE A 137 1.27 -3.51 -10.29
CA PHE A 137 2.40 -3.96 -9.47
C PHE A 137 1.94 -4.76 -8.25
N ALA A 138 0.96 -4.25 -7.49
CA ALA A 138 0.42 -4.94 -6.32
C ALA A 138 -0.13 -6.31 -6.70
N ARG A 139 -0.93 -6.37 -7.77
CA ARG A 139 -1.55 -7.60 -8.28
C ARG A 139 -0.52 -8.63 -8.76
N GLN A 140 0.58 -8.19 -9.36
CA GLN A 140 1.64 -9.08 -9.84
C GLN A 140 2.49 -9.64 -8.69
N LEU A 141 2.67 -8.84 -7.63
CA LEU A 141 3.57 -9.16 -6.54
C LEU A 141 2.93 -10.04 -5.46
N PHE A 142 1.72 -9.72 -5.03
CA PHE A 142 1.05 -10.41 -3.93
C PHE A 142 0.24 -11.60 -4.42
N VAL A 143 -0.12 -12.48 -3.48
CA VAL A 143 -0.79 -13.72 -3.82
C VAL A 143 -2.24 -13.44 -4.23
N ARG A 144 -2.60 -14.00 -5.39
CA ARG A 144 -3.94 -14.03 -5.94
C ARG A 144 -4.47 -15.44 -5.69
N ASP A 145 -5.53 -15.58 -4.90
CA ASP A 145 -6.24 -16.87 -4.75
C ASP A 145 -7.63 -16.78 -5.41
N ASP A 146 -8.58 -17.64 -5.08
CA ASP A 146 -9.98 -17.49 -5.51
C ASP A 146 -10.54 -16.11 -5.09
N LEU A 147 -11.21 -15.42 -6.02
CA LEU A 147 -11.80 -14.10 -5.80
C LEU A 147 -12.94 -14.15 -4.79
N ASP A 148 -13.72 -15.23 -4.77
CA ASP A 148 -14.96 -15.28 -3.99
C ASP A 148 -14.69 -15.38 -2.49
N ALA A 149 -13.69 -16.17 -2.08
CA ALA A 149 -13.26 -16.26 -0.68
C ALA A 149 -12.66 -14.94 -0.15
N ARG A 150 -12.04 -14.14 -1.03
CA ARG A 150 -11.42 -12.86 -0.65
C ARG A 150 -12.44 -11.78 -0.32
N PHE A 151 -13.54 -11.70 -1.07
CA PHE A 151 -14.52 -10.63 -0.91
C PHE A 151 -15.31 -10.71 0.40
N GLN A 152 -15.29 -11.87 1.07
CA GLN A 152 -15.91 -12.05 2.38
C GLN A 152 -15.01 -11.67 3.57
N THR A 153 -13.71 -11.46 3.33
CA THR A 153 -12.74 -11.23 4.41
C THR A 153 -12.44 -9.73 4.54
N GLU A 154 -12.46 -9.20 5.76
CA GLU A 154 -11.98 -7.83 6.01
C GLU A 154 -10.46 -7.76 5.86
N PRO A 155 -9.92 -6.70 5.25
CA PRO A 155 -8.48 -6.53 5.17
C PRO A 155 -7.89 -6.41 6.58
N ALA A 156 -6.90 -7.26 6.88
CA ALA A 156 -6.13 -7.17 8.11
C ALA A 156 -5.05 -6.09 8.04
N PHE A 157 -4.73 -5.59 6.84
CA PHE A 157 -3.85 -4.45 6.65
C PHE A 157 -4.18 -3.72 5.34
N THR A 158 -4.13 -2.39 5.36
CA THR A 158 -4.40 -1.56 4.19
C THR A 158 -3.20 -0.69 3.84
N VAL A 159 -2.79 -0.68 2.57
CA VAL A 159 -1.79 0.23 2.02
C VAL A 159 -2.49 1.29 1.18
N ILE A 160 -2.30 2.56 1.53
CA ILE A 160 -2.85 3.70 0.81
C ILE A 160 -1.69 4.42 0.12
N ASN A 161 -1.65 4.29 -1.21
CA ASN A 161 -0.61 4.85 -2.06
C ASN A 161 -1.14 6.06 -2.85
N GLY A 162 -0.90 7.25 -2.30
CA GLY A 162 -1.13 8.54 -2.96
C GLY A 162 0.20 9.18 -3.33
N TRP A 163 1.05 8.47 -4.08
CA TRP A 163 2.44 8.87 -4.32
C TRP A 163 2.67 10.29 -4.84
N LYS A 164 1.69 10.89 -5.54
CA LYS A 164 1.81 12.27 -6.05
C LYS A 164 1.67 13.33 -4.94
N LEU A 165 1.18 12.97 -3.76
CA LEU A 165 1.19 13.86 -2.60
C LEU A 165 2.59 13.96 -2.01
N LYS A 166 3.18 15.15 -2.06
CA LYS A 166 4.45 15.47 -1.42
C LYS A 166 4.22 16.05 -0.02
N ALA A 167 4.98 15.59 0.96
CA ALA A 167 5.04 16.23 2.27
C ALA A 167 5.79 17.57 2.19
N LYS A 168 5.51 18.46 3.14
CA LYS A 168 6.16 19.76 3.33
C LYS A 168 7.35 19.67 4.30
N GLY A 169 7.97 18.48 4.41
CA GLY A 169 9.07 18.23 5.33
C GLY A 169 8.67 18.55 6.78
N LYS A 170 9.43 19.45 7.42
CA LYS A 170 9.29 19.77 8.85
C LYS A 170 7.91 20.30 9.22
N ASP A 171 7.24 21.02 8.31
CA ASP A 171 5.88 21.55 8.54
C ASP A 171 4.86 20.43 8.75
N ASP A 172 5.08 19.28 8.12
CA ASP A 172 4.27 18.08 8.28
C ASP A 172 4.81 17.15 9.40
N GLY A 173 5.88 17.54 10.11
CA GLY A 173 6.55 16.71 11.10
C GLY A 173 7.41 15.60 10.48
N LEU A 174 7.83 15.77 9.22
CA LEU A 174 8.61 14.80 8.45
C LEU A 174 9.98 15.37 8.05
N GLN A 175 10.88 14.50 7.59
CA GLN A 175 12.24 14.90 7.22
C GLN A 175 12.41 15.30 5.75
N SER A 176 11.50 14.86 4.86
CA SER A 176 11.55 15.18 3.43
C SER A 176 10.13 15.25 2.84
N GLU A 177 10.04 15.39 1.51
CA GLU A 177 8.77 15.30 0.78
C GLU A 177 8.22 13.87 0.64
N VAL A 178 9.05 12.86 0.90
CA VAL A 178 8.68 11.44 0.85
C VAL A 178 8.21 10.99 2.23
N PHE A 179 7.23 10.09 2.27
CA PHE A 179 6.82 9.45 3.50
C PHE A 179 6.31 8.02 3.28
N VAL A 180 6.71 7.12 4.16
CA VAL A 180 6.18 5.76 4.31
C VAL A 180 5.84 5.56 5.79
N LEU A 181 4.57 5.76 6.14
CA LEU A 181 4.12 5.84 7.53
C LEU A 181 3.29 4.60 7.87
N MET A 182 3.65 3.88 8.92
CA MET A 182 2.98 2.65 9.32
C MET A 182 2.34 2.80 10.70
N ASN A 183 1.04 2.53 10.80
CA ASN A 183 0.33 2.44 12.07
C ASN A 183 -0.18 1.02 12.26
N LEU A 184 0.42 0.28 13.21
CA LEU A 184 0.10 -1.12 13.46
C LEU A 184 -1.24 -1.31 14.17
N ALA A 185 -1.62 -0.39 15.07
CA ALA A 185 -2.92 -0.40 15.72
C ALA A 185 -4.07 -0.13 14.73
N LYS A 186 -3.91 0.89 13.87
CA LYS A 186 -4.89 1.21 12.81
C LYS A 186 -4.81 0.26 11.62
N ARG A 187 -3.76 -0.57 11.54
CA ARG A 187 -3.50 -1.52 10.43
C ARG A 187 -3.43 -0.84 9.05
N VAL A 188 -2.80 0.33 9.01
CA VAL A 188 -2.69 1.17 7.79
C VAL A 188 -1.24 1.55 7.52
N VAL A 189 -0.85 1.51 6.25
CA VAL A 189 0.36 2.16 5.72
C VAL A 189 -0.04 3.29 4.77
N LEU A 190 0.60 4.45 4.93
CA LEU A 190 0.48 5.61 4.05
C LEU A 190 1.77 5.76 3.24
N ILE A 191 1.65 5.95 1.92
CA ILE A 191 2.78 6.20 1.01
C ILE A 191 2.51 7.48 0.21
N GLY A 192 3.49 8.39 0.21
CA GLY A 192 3.49 9.62 -0.57
C GLY A 192 4.89 10.10 -0.94
N GLY A 193 4.96 10.98 -1.94
CA GLY A 193 6.18 11.62 -2.43
C GLY A 193 7.10 10.71 -3.26
N THR A 194 6.78 9.43 -3.43
CA THR A 194 7.62 8.48 -4.16
C THR A 194 6.81 7.56 -5.06
N GLY A 195 7.10 7.55 -6.36
CA GLY A 195 6.49 6.63 -7.30
C GLY A 195 7.04 5.21 -7.20
N TYR A 196 8.10 4.97 -6.40
CA TYR A 196 8.76 3.67 -6.30
C TYR A 196 7.85 2.61 -5.67
N ALA A 197 7.31 1.71 -6.51
CA ALA A 197 6.34 0.70 -6.09
C ALA A 197 6.87 -0.31 -5.05
N GLY A 198 8.20 -0.44 -4.95
CA GLY A 198 8.84 -1.29 -3.94
C GLY A 198 8.52 -0.90 -2.50
N GLU A 199 8.07 0.33 -2.23
CA GLU A 199 7.60 0.70 -0.88
C GLU A 199 6.32 -0.05 -0.47
N MET A 200 5.40 -0.34 -1.40
CA MET A 200 4.23 -1.19 -1.12
C MET A 200 4.66 -2.61 -0.73
N LYS A 201 5.60 -3.19 -1.50
CA LYS A 201 6.20 -4.51 -1.22
C LYS A 201 6.81 -4.57 0.17
N LYS A 202 7.70 -3.62 0.46
CA LYS A 202 8.50 -3.63 1.69
C LYS A 202 7.68 -3.26 2.92
N SER A 203 6.61 -2.50 2.75
CA SER A 203 5.64 -2.24 3.83
C SER A 203 4.93 -3.52 4.26
N ILE A 204 4.34 -4.28 3.33
CA ILE A 204 3.72 -5.57 3.68
C ILE A 204 4.74 -6.58 4.19
N PHE A 205 5.94 -6.63 3.59
CA PHE A 205 7.01 -7.49 4.10
C PHE A 205 7.40 -7.15 5.55
N ALA A 206 7.45 -5.87 5.90
CA ALA A 206 7.70 -5.46 7.28
C ALA A 206 6.56 -5.86 8.23
N VAL A 207 5.30 -5.75 7.79
CA VAL A 207 4.15 -6.25 8.57
C VAL A 207 4.25 -7.76 8.79
N LEU A 208 4.62 -8.54 7.78
CA LEU A 208 4.84 -9.99 7.92
C LEU A 208 6.00 -10.31 8.87
N ASN A 209 7.11 -9.57 8.79
CA ASN A 209 8.22 -9.69 9.75
C ASN A 209 7.82 -9.35 11.19
N TYR A 210 6.78 -8.54 11.39
CA TYR A 210 6.24 -8.25 12.71
C TYR A 210 5.28 -9.36 13.18
N ILE A 211 4.36 -9.81 12.33
CA ILE A 211 3.27 -10.72 12.72
C ILE A 211 3.73 -12.18 12.81
N LEU A 212 4.53 -12.67 11.85
CA LEU A 212 4.85 -14.09 11.75
C LEU A 212 5.70 -14.61 12.93
N PRO A 213 6.74 -13.89 13.40
CA PRO A 213 7.50 -14.35 14.57
C PRO A 213 6.65 -14.47 15.84
N GLN A 214 5.64 -13.62 16.01
CA GLN A 214 4.69 -13.71 17.13
C GLN A 214 3.80 -14.97 17.05
N LYS A 215 3.72 -15.61 15.88
CA LYS A 215 3.05 -16.89 15.65
C LYS A 215 4.01 -18.08 15.63
N GLY A 216 5.27 -17.89 16.04
CA GLY A 216 6.30 -18.92 15.99
C GLY A 216 6.80 -19.26 14.58
N VAL A 217 6.52 -18.40 13.59
CA VAL A 217 6.94 -18.61 12.20
C VAL A 217 8.14 -17.70 11.88
N LEU A 218 9.23 -18.31 11.42
CA LEU A 218 10.41 -17.58 10.96
C LEU A 218 10.09 -16.83 9.65
N SER A 219 10.18 -15.50 9.68
CA SER A 219 10.10 -14.66 8.49
C SER A 219 11.49 -14.38 7.93
N MET A 220 11.70 -14.61 6.63
CA MET A 220 13.02 -14.53 5.99
C MET A 220 13.02 -13.57 4.80
N HIS A 221 14.15 -12.90 4.58
CA HIS A 221 14.44 -12.19 3.34
C HIS A 221 15.40 -13.02 2.49
N CYS A 222 14.90 -14.08 1.87
CA CYS A 222 15.67 -14.99 1.04
C CYS A 222 14.88 -15.39 -0.22
N SER A 223 15.58 -15.99 -1.18
CA SER A 223 14.97 -16.86 -2.18
C SER A 223 14.95 -18.31 -1.66
N ALA A 224 14.16 -19.17 -2.30
CA ALA A 224 14.13 -20.61 -2.05
C ALA A 224 13.84 -21.34 -3.37
N ASN A 225 14.41 -22.54 -3.55
CA ASN A 225 14.14 -23.47 -4.63
C ASN A 225 14.10 -24.91 -4.08
N VAL A 226 13.49 -25.83 -4.81
CA VAL A 226 13.42 -27.28 -4.52
C VAL A 226 13.62 -28.03 -5.82
#